data_AF-G3V2H6-F1
#
_entry.id   AF-G3V2H6-F1
#
_cell.length_a   1.000
_cell.length_b   1.000
_cell.length_c   1.000
_cell.angle_alpha   90.00
_cell.angle_beta   90.00
_cell.angle_gamma   90.00
#
_symmetry.space_group_name_H-M   'P 1'
#
loop_
_entity.id
_entity.type
_entity.pdbx_description
1 polymer ?
#
loop_
_entity_poly.entity_id
_entity_poly.type
_entity_poly.pdbx_seq_one_letter_code
_entity_poly.pdbx_strand_id
1 'polypeptide(L)' 'MASNVTNKTDPRSMNSRVFIGNLNTLVVKKSDVEAIFSKYGKIVGCSVHKGFAF' A
#
# COMPACT_ATOMS: atom_id res chain seq x y z
N MET A 1 5.29 3.12 10.88
CA MET A 1 4.95 3.69 9.57
C MET A 1 5.60 2.84 8.50
N ALA A 2 4.86 2.46 7.46
CA ALA A 2 5.44 1.69 6.36
C ALA A 2 6.31 2.60 5.47
N SER A 3 7.28 2.01 4.77
CA SER A 3 8.10 2.74 3.78
C SER A 3 7.24 3.24 2.61
N ASN A 4 7.63 4.33 1.95
CA ASN A 4 7.02 4.72 0.67
C ASN A 4 7.58 3.92 -0.52
N VAL A 5 8.60 3.08 -0.31
CA VAL A 5 9.22 2.24 -1.35
C VAL A 5 8.47 0.91 -1.46
N THR A 6 7.66 0.79 -2.51
CA THR A 6 6.86 -0.41 -2.82
C THR A 6 7.40 -1.21 -4.01
N ASN A 7 8.32 -0.63 -4.79
CA ASN A 7 9.03 -1.31 -5.86
C ASN A 7 10.30 -1.98 -5.29
N LYS A 8 10.14 -3.21 -4.82
CA LYS A 8 11.25 -4.09 -4.45
C LYS A 8 11.32 -5.29 -5.38
N THR A 9 12.52 -5.84 -5.54
CA THR A 9 12.82 -7.01 -6.38
C THR A 9 12.97 -8.29 -5.56
N ASP A 10 12.98 -8.22 -4.22
CA ASP A 10 13.01 -9.43 -3.41
C ASP A 10 11.70 -10.22 -3.61
N PRO A 11 11.77 -11.56 -3.84
CA PRO A 11 10.61 -12.35 -4.20
C PRO A 11 9.47 -12.23 -3.19
N ARG A 12 9.78 -12.27 -1.89
CA ARG A 12 8.78 -12.15 -0.82
C ARG A 12 7.95 -10.87 -0.95
N SER A 13 8.58 -9.72 -1.15
CA SER A 13 7.88 -8.44 -1.32
C SER A 13 7.09 -8.36 -2.62
N MET A 14 7.53 -9.02 -3.69
CA MET A 14 6.77 -9.10 -4.94
C MET A 14 5.52 -9.99 -4.79
N ASN A 15 5.68 -11.16 -4.16
CA ASN A 15 4.59 -12.11 -3.94
C ASN A 15 3.49 -11.56 -3.01
N SER A 16 3.83 -10.65 -2.10
CA SER A 16 2.88 -10.02 -1.18
C SER A 16 2.40 -8.63 -1.63
N ARG A 17 2.79 -8.15 -2.82
CA ARG A 17 2.40 -6.82 -3.30
C ARG A 17 0.93 -6.84 -3.71
N VAL A 18 0.16 -5.88 -3.20
CA VAL A 18 -1.26 -5.70 -3.54
C VAL A 18 -1.41 -4.40 -4.33
N PHE A 19 -2.20 -4.43 -5.39
CA PHE A 19 -2.64 -3.23 -6.08
C PHE A 19 -4.06 -2.86 -5.62
N ILE A 20 -4.29 -1.58 -5.34
CA ILE A 20 -5.59 -1.05 -4.96
C ILE A 20 -6.01 -0.03 -6.01
N GLY A 21 -6.97 -0.39 -6.86
CA GLY A 21 -7.55 0.50 -7.88
C GLY A 21 -8.79 1.25 -7.40
N ASN A 22 -9.28 2.18 -8.23
CA ASN A 22 -10.48 2.98 -7.97
C ASN A 22 -10.46 3.69 -6.59
N LEU A 23 -9.27 4.12 -6.17
CA LEU A 23 -9.08 4.73 -4.86
C LEU A 23 -9.38 6.23 -4.94
N ASN A 24 -10.33 6.71 -4.14
CA ASN A 24 -10.59 8.14 -4.02
C ASN A 24 -9.50 8.82 -3.19
N THR A 25 -8.36 9.14 -3.81
CA THR A 25 -7.17 9.69 -3.14
C THR A 25 -7.30 11.15 -2.71
N LEU A 26 -8.41 11.82 -3.05
CA LEU A 26 -8.74 13.12 -2.48
C LEU A 26 -9.10 12.96 -1.00
N VAL A 27 -9.84 11.89 -0.68
CA VAL A 27 -10.33 11.58 0.66
C VAL A 27 -9.38 10.63 1.38
N VAL A 28 -9.06 9.49 0.76
CA VAL A 28 -8.27 8.43 1.39
C VAL A 28 -6.78 8.78 1.41
N LYS A 29 -6.18 8.70 2.59
CA LYS A 29 -4.74 8.91 2.82
C LYS A 29 -4.02 7.58 3.04
N LYS A 30 -2.69 7.64 2.96
CA LYS A 30 -1.80 6.51 3.22
C LYS A 30 -2.09 5.84 4.57
N SER A 31 -2.32 6.64 5.62
CA SER A 31 -2.65 6.14 6.96
C SER A 31 -3.93 5.32 7.00
N ASP A 32 -4.94 5.70 6.21
CA ASP A 32 -6.21 4.98 6.15
C ASP A 32 -6.02 3.62 5.47
N VAL A 33 -5.25 3.59 4.37
CA VAL A 33 -4.87 2.34 3.69
C VAL A 33 -4.09 1.43 4.63
N GLU A 34 -3.05 1.96 5.30
CA GLU A 34 -2.28 1.20 6.29
C GLU A 34 -3.18 0.66 7.42
N ALA A 35 -4.11 1.47 7.94
CA ALA A 35 -5.02 1.07 9.01
C ALA A 35 -5.98 -0.05 8.55
N ILE A 36 -6.62 0.09 7.39
CA ILE A 36 -7.57 -0.89 6.86
C ILE A 36 -6.88 -2.24 6.59
N PHE A 37 -5.67 -2.21 6.04
CA PHE A 37 -4.95 -3.42 5.66
C PHE A 37 -4.11 -4.04 6.80
N SER A 38 -3.85 -3.29 7.88
CA SER A 38 -3.08 -3.79 9.04
C SER A 38 -3.64 -5.06 9.65
N LYS A 39 -4.96 -5.29 9.56
CA LYS A 39 -5.62 -6.50 10.04
C LYS A 39 -5.32 -7.76 9.20
N TYR A 40 -4.82 -7.60 7.97
CA TYR A 40 -4.47 -8.70 7.08
C TYR A 40 -2.97 -9.02 7.09
N GLY A 41 -2.17 -8.22 7.79
CA GLY A 41 -0.74 -8.44 7.92
C GLY A 41 0.05 -7.15 8.14
N LYS A 42 1.33 -7.32 8.48
CA LYS A 42 2.25 -6.20 8.67
C LYS A 42 2.52 -5.49 7.34
N ILE A 43 2.21 -4.20 7.27
CA ILE A 43 2.50 -3.36 6.11
C ILE A 43 3.96 -2.92 6.14
N VAL A 44 4.75 -3.37 5.17
CA VAL A 44 6.19 -3.05 5.05
C VAL A 44 6.45 -1.86 4.14
N GLY A 45 5.60 -1.66 3.14
CA GLY A 45 5.60 -0.49 2.26
C GLY A 45 4.17 -0.13 1.87
N CYS A 46 3.91 1.17 1.72
CA CYS A 46 2.66 1.68 1.19
C CYS A 46 2.93 3.00 0.45
N SER A 47 2.49 3.07 -0.80
CA SER A 47 2.60 4.24 -1.67
C SER A 47 1.24 4.55 -2.29
N VAL A 48 0.79 5.80 -2.17
CA VAL A 48 -0.48 6.26 -2.72
C VAL A 48 -0.21 7.18 -3.90
N HIS A 49 -0.91 6.92 -5.01
CA HIS A 49 -0.81 7.65 -6.27
C HIS A 49 -2.21 8.09 -6.70
N LYS A 50 -2.35 9.07 -7.59
CA LYS A 50 -3.67 9.57 -8.00
C LYS A 50 -4.52 8.41 -8.56
N GLY A 51 -5.59 8.05 -7.84
CA GLY A 51 -6.53 6.99 -8.22
C GLY A 51 -6.16 5.55 -7.81
N PHE A 52 -5.00 5.31 -7.20
CA PHE A 52 -4.57 3.95 -6.83
C PHE A 52 -3.50 3.91 -5.73
N ALA A 53 -3.23 2.72 -5.17
CA ALA A 53 -2.15 2.51 -4.21
C ALA A 53 -1.47 1.14 -4.39
N PHE A 54 -0.29 1.04 -3.80
CA PHE A 54 0.51 -0.19 -3.63
C PHE A 54 1.01 -0.28 -2.19
#